data_AF-A0A4Q9QBD4-F1
#
_entry.id   AF-A0A4Q9QBD4-F1
#
_cell.length_a   1.000
_cell.length_b   1.000
_cell.length_c   1.000
_cell.angle_alpha   90.00
_cell.angle_beta   90.00
_cell.angle_gamma   90.00
#
_symmetry.space_group_name_H-M   'P 1'
#
loop_
_entity.id
_entity.type
_entity.pdbx_description
1 polymer ?
#
loop_
_entity_poly.entity_id
_entity_poly.type
_entity_poly.pdbx_seq_one_letter_code
_entity_poly.pdbx_strand_id
1 'polypeptide(L)'
;MSPPLRESHSIEDLFKATETLREATGNLNGLQGEIAHVASELEALNKESLKFDPTRFQNEAVVKSGKGFPQEKGMKPFLSSAAFSQLPADMPKKHRELNILAVRSDEFLWSSSSIDRGLHLLPSVIYDPTARSGNGGWTRNADVTRFQSTTAEKQWEILYKHHNDWYYYGTYTCVGNSSIDTEEAQTICPKMARSCLNKVVIHEEQTPPIIHRFISTLSGHGPFTFDCFGFERIGYDHSFYDALLSRKKALQQMSSKSKKASKQIPSEPKKPPNRSSAKRSKEQKKKRLRDGQGSNEGPPKKKQKKS
;
A
#
# COMPACT_ATOMS: atom_id res chain seq x y z
N MET A 1 71.61 -2.87 -4.38
CA MET A 1 70.65 -3.36 -3.38
C MET A 1 69.64 -4.23 -4.13
N SER A 2 69.83 -5.55 -4.09
CA SER A 2 68.95 -6.50 -4.79
C SER A 2 67.86 -6.99 -3.83
N PRO A 3 66.59 -7.01 -4.24
CA PRO A 3 65.52 -7.47 -3.37
C PRO A 3 65.65 -8.98 -3.13
N PRO A 4 65.35 -9.47 -1.90
CA PRO A 4 65.43 -10.90 -1.59
C PRO A 4 64.44 -11.68 -2.45
N LEU A 5 64.96 -12.77 -3.02
CA LEU A 5 64.23 -13.71 -3.84
C LEU A 5 63.08 -14.34 -3.06
N ARG A 6 61.98 -14.47 -3.80
CA ARG A 6 60.63 -14.80 -3.36
C ARG A 6 60.54 -16.08 -2.54
N GLU A 7 59.65 -16.02 -1.55
CA GLU A 7 59.12 -17.14 -0.79
C GLU A 7 58.68 -18.27 -1.72
N SER A 8 59.44 -19.36 -1.71
CA SER A 8 59.01 -20.63 -2.27
C SER A 8 57.91 -21.19 -1.35
N HIS A 9 56.65 -20.85 -1.63
CA HIS A 9 55.54 -21.57 -1.03
C HIS A 9 55.71 -23.06 -1.34
N SER A 10 55.77 -23.87 -0.29
CA SER A 10 56.08 -25.30 -0.40
C SER A 10 54.97 -25.99 -1.19
N ILE A 11 55.32 -26.93 -2.05
CA ILE A 11 54.36 -27.82 -2.72
C ILE A 11 53.42 -28.46 -1.69
N GLU A 12 53.89 -28.68 -0.46
CA GLU A 12 53.10 -29.18 0.67
C GLU A 12 51.98 -28.22 1.11
N ASP A 13 52.21 -26.91 1.06
CA ASP A 13 51.18 -25.92 1.39
C ASP A 13 50.06 -25.93 0.35
N LEU A 14 50.43 -26.15 -0.91
CA LEU A 14 49.49 -26.26 -2.03
C LEU A 14 48.65 -27.54 -1.91
N PHE A 15 49.26 -28.68 -1.54
CA PHE A 15 48.52 -29.91 -1.26
C PHE A 15 47.58 -29.78 -0.06
N LYS A 16 48.03 -29.18 1.04
CA LYS A 16 47.18 -28.91 2.21
C LYS A 16 45.99 -28.02 1.83
N ALA A 17 46.23 -26.95 1.07
CA ALA A 17 45.18 -26.05 0.62
C ALA A 17 44.16 -26.77 -0.28
N THR A 18 44.61 -27.64 -1.21
CA THR A 18 43.69 -28.43 -2.05
C THR A 18 42.84 -29.40 -1.25
N GLU A 19 43.40 -30.03 -0.21
CA GLU A 19 42.68 -30.97 0.64
C GLU A 19 41.64 -30.26 1.51
N THR A 20 42.00 -29.11 2.11
CA THR A 20 41.04 -28.26 2.83
C THR A 20 39.91 -27.78 1.93
N LEU A 21 40.21 -27.42 0.66
CA LEU A 21 39.18 -27.00 -0.29
C LEU A 21 38.22 -28.15 -0.65
N ARG A 22 38.76 -29.37 -0.81
CA ARG A 22 37.98 -30.57 -1.10
C ARG A 22 37.02 -30.89 0.05
N GLU A 23 37.52 -30.85 1.28
CA GLU A 23 36.71 -31.05 2.49
C GLU A 23 35.63 -29.97 2.63
N ALA A 24 35.97 -28.70 2.44
CA ALA A 24 35.01 -27.59 2.49
C ALA A 24 33.91 -27.73 1.42
N THR A 25 34.25 -28.18 0.22
CA THR A 25 33.29 -28.43 -0.86
C THR A 25 32.34 -29.59 -0.52
N GLY A 26 32.87 -30.66 0.08
CA GLY A 26 32.07 -31.78 0.59
C GLY A 26 31.06 -31.33 1.64
N ASN A 27 31.50 -30.51 2.60
CA ASN A 27 30.65 -29.95 3.64
C ASN A 27 29.56 -29.03 3.08
N LEU A 28 29.88 -28.18 2.09
CA LEU A 28 28.90 -27.32 1.41
C LEU A 28 27.81 -28.12 0.69
N ASN A 29 28.19 -29.21 0.01
CA ASN A 29 27.21 -30.08 -0.65
C ASN A 29 26.29 -30.78 0.37
N GLY A 30 26.84 -31.20 1.52
CA GLY A 30 26.06 -31.75 2.63
C GLY A 30 25.02 -30.74 3.15
N LEU A 31 25.46 -29.51 3.43
CA LEU A 31 24.58 -28.43 3.88
C LEU A 31 23.50 -28.08 2.84
N GLN A 32 23.82 -28.10 1.54
CA GLN A 32 22.83 -27.90 0.48
C GLN A 32 21.76 -29.00 0.49
N GLY A 33 22.15 -30.25 0.75
CA GLY A 33 21.22 -31.37 0.91
C GLY A 33 20.29 -31.20 2.12
N GLU A 34 20.84 -30.79 3.26
CA GLU A 34 20.06 -30.50 4.47
C GLU A 34 19.08 -29.33 4.26
N ILE A 35 19.51 -28.25 3.61
CA ILE A 35 18.65 -27.12 3.27
C ILE A 35 17.49 -27.56 2.37
N ALA A 36 17.77 -28.40 1.36
CA ALA A 36 16.74 -28.93 0.47
C ALA A 36 15.74 -29.83 1.22
N HIS A 37 16.21 -30.67 2.14
CA HIS A 37 15.35 -31.51 2.98
C HIS A 37 14.44 -30.65 3.87
N VAL A 38 15.00 -29.69 4.61
CA VAL A 38 14.23 -28.77 5.47
C VAL A 38 13.22 -27.96 4.65
N ALA A 39 13.60 -27.49 3.45
CA ALA A 39 12.69 -26.79 2.57
C ALA A 39 11.50 -27.68 2.15
N SER A 40 11.75 -28.94 1.81
CA SER A 40 10.69 -29.91 1.48
C SER A 40 9.79 -30.23 2.68
N GLU A 41 10.36 -30.35 3.87
CA GLU A 41 9.62 -30.63 5.11
C GLU A 41 8.74 -29.43 5.51
N LEU A 42 9.27 -28.21 5.38
CA LEU A 42 8.49 -26.97 5.54
C LEU A 42 7.36 -26.88 4.50
N GLU A 43 7.61 -27.28 3.25
CA GLU A 43 6.57 -27.32 2.22
C GLU A 43 5.47 -28.34 2.55
N ALA A 44 5.84 -29.51 3.10
CA ALA A 44 4.89 -30.54 3.53
C ALA A 44 4.06 -30.09 4.76
N LEU A 45 4.70 -29.51 5.78
CA LEU A 45 4.01 -28.96 6.95
C LEU A 45 3.08 -27.79 6.57
N ASN A 46 3.50 -26.96 5.62
CA ASN A 46 2.66 -25.89 5.08
C ASN A 46 1.43 -26.45 4.33
N LYS A 47 1.54 -27.63 3.69
CA LYS A 47 0.41 -28.33 3.05
C LYS A 47 -0.57 -28.93 4.06
N GLU A 48 -0.11 -29.34 5.25
CA GLU A 48 -0.98 -29.91 6.30
C GLU A 48 -1.68 -28.85 7.15
N SER A 49 -1.13 -27.63 7.25
CA SER A 49 -1.88 -26.50 7.77
C SER A 49 -3.08 -26.23 6.85
N LEU A 50 -4.30 -26.17 7.40
CA LEU A 50 -5.52 -25.82 6.66
C LEU A 50 -5.27 -24.53 5.87
N LYS A 51 -4.99 -24.67 4.56
CA LYS A 51 -4.69 -23.55 3.68
C LYS A 51 -5.84 -22.56 3.78
N PHE A 52 -5.54 -21.34 4.21
CA PHE A 52 -6.54 -20.28 4.26
C PHE A 52 -7.15 -20.11 2.86
N ASP A 53 -8.47 -20.29 2.76
CA ASP A 53 -9.22 -20.11 1.52
C ASP A 53 -9.93 -18.75 1.58
N PRO A 54 -9.47 -17.73 0.84
CA PRO A 54 -10.06 -16.40 0.87
C PRO A 54 -11.52 -16.38 0.41
N THR A 55 -11.87 -17.22 -0.56
CA THR A 55 -13.22 -17.29 -1.12
C THR A 55 -14.19 -17.87 -0.10
N ARG A 56 -13.78 -18.95 0.57
CA ARG A 56 -14.55 -19.53 1.66
C ARG A 56 -14.67 -18.55 2.83
N PHE A 57 -13.57 -17.91 3.24
CA PHE A 57 -13.56 -16.93 4.34
C PHE A 57 -14.54 -15.76 4.10
N GLN A 58 -14.65 -15.30 2.86
CA GLN A 58 -15.58 -14.24 2.45
C GLN A 58 -17.05 -14.63 2.57
N ASN A 59 -17.36 -15.89 2.23
CA ASN A 59 -18.73 -16.40 2.14
C ASN A 59 -19.22 -17.04 3.44
N GLU A 60 -18.34 -17.45 4.33
CA GLU A 60 -18.71 -17.99 5.63
C GLU A 60 -19.44 -16.94 6.48
N ALA A 61 -20.62 -17.32 6.98
CA ALA A 61 -21.39 -16.48 7.88
C ALA A 61 -20.59 -16.23 9.16
N VAL A 62 -20.44 -14.95 9.51
CA VAL A 62 -19.79 -14.57 10.76
C VAL A 62 -20.65 -15.02 11.93
N VAL A 63 -20.05 -15.72 12.90
CA VAL A 63 -20.69 -15.94 14.20
C VAL A 63 -20.86 -14.56 14.84
N LYS A 64 -22.13 -14.13 14.91
CA LYS A 64 -22.61 -12.80 15.34
C LYS A 64 -21.57 -11.96 16.10
N SER A 65 -21.25 -10.81 15.51
CA SER A 65 -20.56 -9.70 16.18
C SER A 65 -21.08 -9.56 17.61
N GLY A 66 -20.17 -9.65 18.58
CA GLY A 66 -20.52 -9.55 20.00
C GLY A 66 -21.40 -8.32 20.27
N LYS A 67 -22.29 -8.42 21.27
CA LYS A 67 -23.11 -7.29 21.70
C LYS A 67 -22.18 -6.10 22.02
N GLY A 68 -22.29 -5.01 21.25
CA GLY A 68 -21.56 -3.76 21.54
C GLY A 68 -20.81 -3.13 20.35
N PHE A 69 -20.66 -3.83 19.23
CA PHE A 69 -19.93 -3.27 18.09
C PHE A 69 -20.81 -2.34 17.23
N PRO A 70 -20.35 -1.14 16.86
CA PRO A 70 -21.05 -0.29 15.91
C PRO A 70 -21.25 -1.02 14.57
N GLN A 71 -22.50 -1.03 14.10
CA GLN A 71 -22.82 -1.41 12.72
C GLN A 71 -22.31 -0.32 11.76
N GLU A 72 -21.99 -0.70 10.53
CA GLU A 72 -21.48 0.21 9.49
C GLU A 72 -22.36 1.47 9.33
N LYS A 73 -23.68 1.31 9.31
CA LYS A 73 -24.65 2.42 9.20
C LYS A 73 -24.57 3.42 10.37
N GLY A 74 -24.06 3.01 11.51
CA GLY A 74 -23.90 3.85 12.70
C GLY A 74 -22.53 4.53 12.82
N MET A 75 -21.59 4.21 11.93
CA MET A 75 -20.24 4.76 12.00
C MET A 75 -20.20 6.21 11.52
N LYS A 76 -19.48 7.05 12.27
CA LYS A 76 -19.26 8.46 11.92
C LYS A 76 -17.84 8.64 11.41
N PRO A 77 -17.65 9.40 10.32
CA PRO A 77 -16.30 9.69 9.84
C PRO A 77 -15.56 10.55 10.86
N PHE A 78 -14.30 10.24 11.13
CA PHE A 78 -13.48 10.97 12.09
C PHE A 78 -12.53 11.98 11.41
N LEU A 79 -12.14 11.79 10.15
CA LEU A 79 -11.32 12.77 9.41
C LEU A 79 -11.66 12.77 7.91
N SER A 80 -11.47 13.91 7.25
CA SER A 80 -11.41 13.96 5.79
C SER A 80 -10.03 13.53 5.30
N SER A 81 -9.93 13.11 4.04
CA SER A 81 -8.68 12.59 3.47
C SER A 81 -7.50 13.56 3.56
N ALA A 82 -7.73 14.87 3.47
CA ALA A 82 -6.67 15.87 3.52
C ALA A 82 -6.01 15.98 4.92
N ALA A 83 -6.73 15.57 5.97
CA ALA A 83 -6.25 15.67 7.35
C ALA A 83 -5.57 14.39 7.86
N PHE A 84 -5.62 13.29 7.09
CA PHE A 84 -5.16 11.98 7.57
C PHE A 84 -3.64 11.91 7.79
N SER A 85 -2.85 12.62 6.98
CA SER A 85 -1.39 12.67 7.13
C SER A 85 -0.92 13.24 8.49
N GLN A 86 -1.83 13.84 9.26
CA GLN A 86 -1.55 14.46 10.56
C GLN A 86 -1.85 13.54 11.76
N LEU A 87 -2.25 12.28 11.53
CA LEU A 87 -2.58 11.31 12.60
C LEU A 87 -1.42 10.90 13.51
N PRO A 88 -0.17 10.70 13.06
CA PRO A 88 0.83 10.05 13.91
C PRO A 88 1.42 10.94 15.02
N ALA A 89 1.60 12.24 14.79
CA ALA A 89 2.46 13.06 15.64
C ALA A 89 1.88 13.33 17.05
N ASP A 90 0.57 13.55 17.13
CA ASP A 90 -0.07 14.10 18.33
C ASP A 90 -0.90 13.07 19.11
N MET A 91 -0.81 11.79 18.77
CA MET A 91 -1.55 10.75 19.49
C MET A 91 -0.90 10.48 20.87
N PRO A 92 -1.71 10.28 21.92
CA PRO A 92 -1.23 9.86 23.24
C PRO A 92 -0.27 8.67 23.15
N LYS A 93 0.74 8.61 24.02
CA LYS A 93 1.79 7.58 23.99
C LYS A 93 1.22 6.15 23.88
N LYS A 94 0.16 5.85 24.65
CA LYS A 94 -0.54 4.56 24.60
C LYS A 94 -1.06 4.15 23.21
N HIS A 95 -1.36 5.12 22.35
CA HIS A 95 -1.87 4.88 21.00
C HIS A 95 -0.76 4.82 19.93
N ARG A 96 0.47 5.21 20.27
CA ARG A 96 1.63 5.12 19.36
C ARG A 96 2.14 3.69 19.20
N GLU A 97 1.83 2.84 20.18
CA GLU A 97 2.18 1.42 20.19
C GLU A 97 1.13 0.53 19.50
N LEU A 98 0.00 1.12 19.08
CA LEU A 98 -1.05 0.39 18.37
C LEU A 98 -0.62 0.05 16.95
N ASN A 99 -0.94 -1.17 16.51
CA ASN A 99 -0.78 -1.53 15.11
C ASN A 99 -1.94 -0.93 14.31
N ILE A 100 -1.72 0.23 13.71
CA ILE A 100 -2.74 0.87 12.88
C ILE A 100 -2.61 0.34 11.45
N LEU A 101 -3.75 -0.09 10.88
CA LEU A 101 -3.89 -0.44 9.48
C LEU A 101 -4.82 0.55 8.80
N ALA A 102 -4.25 1.44 8.00
CA ALA A 102 -5.00 2.42 7.20
C ALA A 102 -5.19 1.89 5.79
N VAL A 103 -6.43 1.56 5.43
CA VAL A 103 -6.76 0.90 4.16
C VAL A 103 -7.83 1.66 3.41
N ARG A 104 -7.79 1.55 2.08
CA ARG A 104 -8.78 2.15 1.18
C ARG A 104 -9.77 1.11 0.67
N SER A 105 -10.91 1.60 0.16
CA SER A 105 -11.94 0.75 -0.46
C SER A 105 -11.52 -0.02 -1.71
N ASP A 106 -10.36 0.28 -2.28
CA ASP A 106 -9.75 -0.44 -3.39
C ASP A 106 -8.63 -1.41 -2.94
N GLU A 107 -8.37 -1.51 -1.64
CA GLU A 107 -7.31 -2.36 -1.05
C GLU A 107 -7.87 -3.42 -0.11
N PHE A 108 -9.11 -3.24 0.31
CA PHE A 108 -9.75 -4.05 1.33
C PHE A 108 -11.16 -4.44 0.87
N LEU A 109 -11.47 -5.73 0.94
CA LEU A 109 -12.75 -6.30 0.56
C LEU A 109 -13.48 -6.81 1.79
N TRP A 110 -14.51 -6.09 2.24
CA TRP A 110 -15.39 -6.52 3.33
C TRP A 110 -16.29 -7.68 2.92
N SER A 111 -16.74 -8.48 3.90
CA SER A 111 -17.78 -9.48 3.67
C SER A 111 -19.03 -8.82 3.10
N SER A 112 -19.74 -9.54 2.23
CA SER A 112 -21.03 -9.07 1.68
C SER A 112 -22.09 -8.83 2.75
N SER A 113 -21.95 -9.47 3.91
CA SER A 113 -22.93 -9.43 5.00
C SER A 113 -22.61 -8.38 6.08
N SER A 114 -21.34 -8.08 6.34
CA SER A 114 -20.92 -7.14 7.37
C SER A 114 -19.47 -6.67 7.21
N ILE A 115 -19.08 -5.67 8.00
CA ILE A 115 -17.69 -5.21 8.13
C ILE A 115 -16.87 -6.04 9.12
N ASP A 116 -17.41 -7.12 9.70
CA ASP A 116 -16.72 -7.88 10.73
C ASP A 116 -15.62 -8.77 10.16
N ARG A 117 -15.67 -9.07 8.86
CA ARG A 117 -14.61 -9.76 8.15
C ARG A 117 -14.24 -9.01 6.90
N GLY A 118 -12.96 -9.05 6.55
CA GLY A 118 -12.55 -8.67 5.21
C GLY A 118 -11.17 -9.18 4.83
N LEU A 119 -10.91 -9.05 3.54
CA LEU A 119 -9.67 -9.46 2.91
C LEU A 119 -8.83 -8.24 2.58
N HIS A 120 -7.54 -8.29 2.91
CA HIS A 120 -6.56 -7.32 2.46
C HIS A 120 -5.64 -8.01 1.46
N LEU A 121 -5.55 -7.45 0.25
CA LEU A 121 -4.66 -7.96 -0.79
C LEU A 121 -3.43 -7.07 -0.93
N LEU A 122 -2.24 -7.68 -0.92
CA LEU A 122 -0.96 -7.01 -1.08
C LEU A 122 -0.12 -7.71 -2.14
N PRO A 123 0.72 -6.98 -2.91
CA PRO A 123 1.66 -7.64 -3.81
C PRO A 123 2.74 -8.32 -2.97
N SER A 124 3.10 -9.57 -3.30
CA SER A 124 4.14 -10.31 -2.56
C SER A 124 5.52 -9.68 -2.71
N VAL A 125 5.77 -9.08 -3.88
CA VAL A 125 7.00 -8.38 -4.23
C VAL A 125 6.69 -7.01 -4.79
N ILE A 126 7.60 -6.07 -4.53
CA ILE A 126 7.55 -4.70 -5.04
C ILE A 126 8.86 -4.37 -5.76
N TYR A 127 8.75 -3.56 -6.81
CA TYR A 127 9.87 -3.01 -7.55
C TYR A 127 10.18 -1.61 -7.05
N ASP A 128 11.42 -1.40 -6.63
CA ASP A 128 11.98 -0.10 -6.25
C ASP A 128 12.96 0.36 -7.33
N PRO A 129 12.67 1.43 -8.10
CA PRO A 129 13.58 1.96 -9.12
C PRO A 129 14.85 2.59 -8.51
N THR A 130 14.83 2.96 -7.23
CA THR A 130 15.95 3.62 -6.55
C THR A 130 16.96 2.63 -5.95
N ALA A 131 16.56 1.36 -5.82
CA ALA A 131 17.41 0.31 -5.30
C ALA A 131 18.69 0.12 -6.14
N ARG A 132 19.74 -0.44 -5.51
CA ARG A 132 21.02 -0.79 -6.16
C ARG A 132 21.64 0.38 -6.94
N SER A 133 21.69 1.55 -6.30
CA SER A 133 22.23 2.78 -6.88
C SER A 133 21.46 3.26 -8.12
N GLY A 134 20.12 3.14 -8.11
CA GLY A 134 19.25 3.59 -9.20
C GLY A 134 19.12 2.62 -10.37
N ASN A 135 19.65 1.40 -10.26
CA ASN A 135 19.44 0.34 -11.26
C ASN A 135 18.11 -0.42 -11.05
N GLY A 136 17.44 -0.08 -9.95
CA GLY A 136 16.22 -0.72 -9.50
C GLY A 136 16.41 -2.14 -8.98
N GLY A 137 15.36 -2.66 -8.36
CA GLY A 137 15.39 -3.99 -7.77
C GLY A 137 14.02 -4.45 -7.28
N TRP A 138 13.85 -5.77 -7.29
CA TRP A 138 12.70 -6.43 -6.67
C TRP A 138 13.02 -6.73 -5.22
N THR A 139 12.07 -6.42 -4.34
CA THR A 139 12.16 -6.74 -2.92
C THR A 139 10.86 -7.35 -2.45
N ARG A 140 10.92 -8.15 -1.39
CA ARG A 140 9.71 -8.64 -0.73
C ARG A 140 8.98 -7.45 -0.12
N ASN A 141 7.65 -7.43 -0.26
CA ASN A 141 6.85 -6.38 0.34
C ASN A 141 6.98 -6.44 1.87
N ALA A 142 7.46 -5.35 2.48
CA ALA A 142 7.67 -5.27 3.92
C ALA A 142 6.36 -5.44 4.70
N ASP A 143 5.23 -4.97 4.16
CA ASP A 143 3.91 -5.14 4.78
C ASP A 143 3.51 -6.62 4.85
N VAL A 144 3.81 -7.40 3.81
CA VAL A 144 3.58 -8.86 3.82
C VAL A 144 4.34 -9.52 4.95
N THR A 145 5.62 -9.18 5.11
CA THR A 145 6.46 -9.72 6.20
C THR A 145 5.95 -9.27 7.57
N ARG A 146 5.45 -8.04 7.68
CA ARG A 146 4.85 -7.49 8.90
C ARG A 146 3.59 -8.27 9.30
N PHE A 147 2.74 -8.69 8.36
CA PHE A 147 1.54 -9.47 8.69
C PHE A 147 1.86 -10.93 8.98
N GLN A 148 2.72 -11.57 8.19
CA GLN A 148 3.08 -12.99 8.33
C GLN A 148 3.78 -13.33 9.65
N SER A 149 4.57 -12.41 10.20
CA SER A 149 5.27 -12.64 11.47
C SER A 149 4.35 -12.61 12.70
N THR A 150 3.02 -12.42 12.53
CA THR A 150 2.16 -11.90 13.59
C THR A 150 0.74 -12.47 13.62
N THR A 151 0.47 -13.51 12.83
CA THR A 151 -0.85 -13.88 12.33
C THR A 151 -1.88 -14.30 13.39
N ALA A 152 -1.53 -14.48 14.66
CA ALA A 152 -2.49 -14.82 15.73
C ALA A 152 -2.48 -13.88 16.95
N GLU A 153 -1.41 -13.11 17.18
CA GLU A 153 -1.24 -12.37 18.44
C GLU A 153 -1.46 -10.87 18.29
N LYS A 154 -1.30 -10.31 17.10
CA LYS A 154 -1.39 -8.86 16.92
C LYS A 154 -2.81 -8.39 16.64
N GLN A 155 -3.22 -7.43 17.45
CA GLN A 155 -4.43 -6.65 17.24
C GLN A 155 -4.13 -5.44 16.36
N TRP A 156 -5.03 -5.19 15.41
CA TRP A 156 -4.92 -4.15 14.40
C TRP A 156 -6.10 -3.20 14.48
N GLU A 157 -5.81 -1.91 14.62
CA GLU A 157 -6.80 -0.86 14.54
C GLU A 157 -7.03 -0.46 13.09
N ILE A 158 -8.16 -0.87 12.52
CA ILE A 158 -8.45 -0.62 11.10
C ILE A 158 -9.11 0.75 10.92
N LEU A 159 -8.42 1.61 10.17
CA LEU A 159 -8.93 2.87 9.64
C LEU A 159 -9.26 2.65 8.17
N TYR A 160 -10.53 2.77 7.82
CA TYR A 160 -11.01 2.52 6.46
C TYR A 160 -11.40 3.83 5.78
N LYS A 161 -10.88 4.05 4.57
CA LYS A 161 -11.24 5.18 3.72
C LYS A 161 -12.38 4.78 2.79
N HIS A 162 -13.54 5.38 3.04
CA HIS A 162 -14.71 5.30 2.17
C HIS A 162 -14.98 6.67 1.54
N HIS A 163 -15.00 6.73 0.22
CA HIS A 163 -14.99 7.98 -0.54
C HIS A 163 -13.84 8.91 -0.10
N ASN A 164 -14.15 10.06 0.51
CA ASN A 164 -13.18 11.05 0.93
C ASN A 164 -13.02 11.14 2.45
N ASP A 165 -13.67 10.23 3.18
CA ASP A 165 -13.73 10.24 4.63
C ASP A 165 -13.11 8.97 5.22
N TRP A 166 -12.49 9.14 6.38
CA TRP A 166 -11.91 8.06 7.17
C TRP A 166 -12.82 7.68 8.31
N TYR A 167 -12.99 6.38 8.47
CA TYR A 167 -13.83 5.74 9.47
C TYR A 167 -12.96 4.78 10.29
N TYR A 168 -13.26 4.67 11.58
CA TYR A 168 -12.63 3.67 12.44
C TYR A 168 -13.55 2.46 12.50
N TYR A 169 -13.12 1.35 11.92
CA TYR A 169 -13.96 0.15 11.78
C TYR A 169 -13.86 -0.74 13.02
N GLY A 170 -12.76 -0.67 13.77
CA GLY A 170 -12.58 -1.37 15.03
C GLY A 170 -11.21 -2.04 15.14
N THR A 171 -11.13 -2.95 16.10
CA THR A 171 -9.95 -3.77 16.39
C THR A 171 -10.13 -5.14 15.75
N TYR A 172 -9.16 -5.56 14.95
CA TYR A 172 -9.16 -6.80 14.18
C TYR A 172 -7.96 -7.66 14.52
N THR A 173 -8.08 -8.97 14.31
CA THR A 173 -6.94 -9.88 14.23
C THR A 173 -6.83 -10.40 12.80
N CYS A 174 -5.60 -10.68 12.35
CA CYS A 174 -5.44 -11.53 11.19
C CYS A 174 -5.81 -12.96 11.62
N VAL A 175 -6.52 -13.71 10.78
CA VAL A 175 -6.95 -15.09 11.07
C VAL A 175 -6.38 -16.12 10.10
N GLY A 176 -5.76 -15.65 9.02
CA GLY A 176 -5.12 -16.49 8.04
C GLY A 176 -4.60 -15.68 6.86
N ASN A 177 -3.73 -16.30 6.09
CA ASN A 177 -3.19 -15.73 4.88
C ASN A 177 -2.97 -16.82 3.83
N SER A 178 -3.07 -16.44 2.57
CA SER A 178 -2.71 -17.29 1.44
C SER A 178 -1.99 -16.47 0.37
N SER A 179 -1.02 -17.08 -0.28
CA SER A 179 -0.45 -16.53 -1.51
C SER A 179 -1.27 -17.05 -2.69
N ILE A 180 -1.81 -16.13 -3.47
CA ILE A 180 -2.70 -16.39 -4.60
C ILE A 180 -2.10 -15.78 -5.87
N ASP A 181 -2.41 -16.35 -7.03
CA ASP A 181 -1.97 -15.78 -8.30
C ASP A 181 -2.89 -14.63 -8.77
N THR A 182 -2.57 -14.08 -9.93
CA THR A 182 -3.35 -12.97 -10.49
C THR A 182 -4.73 -13.37 -10.98
N GLU A 183 -4.93 -14.60 -11.45
CA GLU A 183 -6.23 -15.09 -11.93
C GLU A 183 -7.19 -15.30 -10.74
N GLU A 184 -6.70 -15.90 -9.67
CA GLU A 184 -7.44 -16.09 -8.42
C GLU A 184 -7.78 -14.73 -7.78
N ALA A 185 -6.83 -13.80 -7.71
CA ALA A 185 -7.09 -12.45 -7.20
C ALA A 185 -8.16 -11.70 -8.02
N GLN A 186 -8.14 -11.84 -9.35
CA GLN A 186 -9.16 -11.28 -10.23
C GLN A 186 -10.53 -11.93 -10.03
N THR A 187 -10.55 -13.24 -9.75
CA THR A 187 -11.79 -13.97 -9.45
C THR A 187 -12.42 -13.50 -8.14
N ILE A 188 -11.60 -13.24 -7.10
CA ILE A 188 -12.06 -12.72 -5.81
C ILE A 188 -12.58 -11.29 -5.94
N CYS A 189 -11.76 -10.37 -6.47
CA CYS A 189 -12.17 -8.98 -6.67
C CYS A 189 -11.32 -8.29 -7.75
N PRO A 190 -11.84 -8.12 -8.98
CA PRO A 190 -11.09 -7.52 -10.09
C PRO A 190 -10.59 -6.10 -9.80
N LYS A 191 -11.38 -5.31 -9.06
CA LYS A 191 -11.04 -3.92 -8.70
C LYS A 191 -9.86 -3.89 -7.73
N MET A 192 -9.89 -4.75 -6.70
CA MET A 192 -8.84 -4.84 -5.70
C MET A 192 -7.55 -5.39 -6.31
N ALA A 193 -7.63 -6.43 -7.14
CA ALA A 193 -6.47 -6.96 -7.86
C ALA A 193 -5.78 -5.89 -8.72
N ARG A 194 -6.55 -5.11 -9.49
CA ARG A 194 -6.00 -4.00 -10.30
C ARG A 194 -5.36 -2.90 -9.44
N SER A 195 -6.00 -2.53 -8.34
CA SER A 195 -5.44 -1.56 -7.40
C SER A 195 -4.12 -2.05 -6.81
N CYS A 196 -4.06 -3.32 -6.43
CA CYS A 196 -2.88 -3.99 -5.91
C CYS A 196 -1.72 -4.01 -6.93
N LEU A 197 -2.03 -4.29 -8.21
CA LEU A 197 -1.05 -4.22 -9.31
C LEU A 197 -0.44 -2.83 -9.48
N ASN A 198 -1.21 -1.77 -9.28
CA ASN A 198 -0.69 -0.40 -9.37
C ASN A 198 0.30 -0.06 -8.24
N LYS A 199 0.34 -0.85 -7.17
CA LYS A 199 1.28 -0.68 -6.06
C LYS A 199 2.55 -1.51 -6.17
N VAL A 200 2.67 -2.31 -7.23
CA VAL A 200 3.85 -3.17 -7.43
C VAL A 200 5.10 -2.32 -7.62
N VAL A 201 4.97 -1.13 -8.19
CA VAL A 201 6.08 -0.17 -8.35
C VAL A 201 6.00 0.87 -7.25
N ILE A 202 7.07 1.02 -6.46
CA ILE A 202 7.24 2.20 -5.61
C ILE A 202 7.93 3.29 -6.43
N HIS A 203 7.65 4.57 -6.13
CA HIS A 203 8.18 5.71 -6.91
C HIS A 203 7.87 5.59 -8.42
N GLU A 204 6.58 5.43 -8.75
CA GLU A 204 6.08 5.29 -10.12
C GLU A 204 6.60 6.41 -11.05
N GLU A 205 6.69 7.63 -10.56
CA GLU A 205 7.17 8.80 -11.32
C GLU A 205 8.64 8.70 -11.77
N GLN A 206 9.43 7.84 -11.14
CA GLN A 206 10.84 7.61 -11.45
C GLN A 206 11.05 6.32 -12.26
N THR A 207 9.98 5.58 -12.54
CA THR A 207 10.06 4.27 -13.17
C THR A 207 9.96 4.38 -14.69
N PRO A 208 10.91 3.82 -15.46
CA PRO A 208 10.83 3.83 -16.91
C PRO A 208 9.56 3.11 -17.44
N PRO A 209 8.87 3.64 -18.46
CA PRO A 209 7.64 3.01 -19.00
C PRO A 209 7.79 1.54 -19.43
N ILE A 210 9.00 1.12 -19.80
CA ILE A 210 9.29 -0.28 -20.15
C ILE A 210 9.08 -1.23 -18.97
N ILE A 211 9.34 -0.79 -17.74
CA ILE A 211 9.12 -1.58 -16.53
C ILE A 211 7.62 -1.78 -16.29
N HIS A 212 6.79 -0.75 -16.48
CA HIS A 212 5.33 -0.89 -16.36
C HIS A 212 4.78 -1.90 -17.38
N ARG A 213 5.29 -1.90 -18.61
CA ARG A 213 4.91 -2.90 -19.62
C ARG A 213 5.32 -4.31 -19.19
N PHE A 214 6.54 -4.46 -18.69
CA PHE A 214 7.04 -5.73 -18.18
C PHE A 214 6.17 -6.27 -17.04
N ILE A 215 5.80 -5.42 -16.07
CA ILE A 215 4.90 -5.77 -14.96
C ILE A 215 3.53 -6.17 -15.47
N SER A 216 2.97 -5.42 -16.41
CA SER A 216 1.68 -5.77 -17.03
C SER A 216 1.73 -7.16 -17.69
N THR A 217 2.84 -7.50 -18.36
CA THR A 217 3.04 -8.83 -18.94
C THR A 217 3.15 -9.91 -17.85
N LEU A 218 3.92 -9.65 -16.78
CA LEU A 218 4.05 -10.58 -15.65
C LEU A 218 2.71 -10.82 -14.93
N SER A 219 1.85 -9.81 -14.84
CA SER A 219 0.53 -9.98 -14.22
C SER A 219 -0.45 -10.78 -15.08
N GLY A 220 -0.27 -10.84 -16.40
CA GLY A 220 -1.15 -11.60 -17.29
C GLY A 220 -0.76 -13.06 -17.45
N HIS A 221 0.55 -13.36 -17.43
CA HIS A 221 1.08 -14.68 -17.78
C HIS A 221 2.26 -15.13 -16.92
N GLY A 222 2.65 -14.34 -15.92
CA GLY A 222 3.86 -14.54 -15.14
C GLY A 222 3.60 -15.03 -13.71
N PRO A 223 4.68 -15.27 -12.96
CA PRO A 223 4.64 -15.78 -11.59
C PRO A 223 4.26 -14.69 -10.57
N PHE A 224 3.50 -13.67 -10.96
CA PHE A 224 3.16 -12.58 -10.05
C PHE A 224 2.11 -13.05 -9.05
N THR A 225 2.49 -13.08 -7.78
CA THR A 225 1.62 -13.50 -6.68
C THR A 225 1.22 -12.33 -5.80
N PHE A 226 0.08 -12.50 -5.15
CA PHE A 226 -0.43 -11.62 -4.11
C PHE A 226 -0.54 -12.39 -2.81
N ASP A 227 -0.27 -11.71 -1.70
CA ASP A 227 -0.60 -12.22 -0.39
C ASP A 227 -1.96 -11.65 0.04
N CYS A 228 -2.90 -12.56 0.28
CA CYS A 228 -4.25 -12.28 0.74
C CYS A 228 -4.35 -12.58 2.22
N PHE A 229 -4.74 -11.58 3.02
CA PHE A 229 -4.86 -11.69 4.47
C PHE A 229 -6.32 -11.57 4.89
N GLY A 230 -6.81 -12.55 5.64
CA GLY A 230 -8.11 -12.51 6.29
C GLY A 230 -8.03 -11.77 7.62
N PHE A 231 -8.90 -10.77 7.80
CA PHE A 231 -9.07 -10.05 9.06
C PHE A 231 -10.46 -10.31 9.63
N GLU A 232 -10.51 -10.58 10.93
CA GLU A 232 -11.74 -10.73 11.68
C GLU A 232 -11.78 -9.72 12.84
N ARG A 233 -12.93 -9.07 13.00
CA ARG A 233 -13.15 -8.06 14.02
C ARG A 233 -13.31 -8.73 15.37
N ILE A 234 -12.46 -8.33 16.31
CA ILE A 234 -12.46 -8.84 17.69
C ILE A 234 -12.92 -7.79 18.70
N GLY A 235 -12.99 -6.51 18.31
CA GLY A 235 -13.33 -5.45 19.25
C GLY A 235 -13.52 -4.07 18.64
N TYR A 236 -13.61 -3.09 19.53
CA TYR A 236 -13.69 -1.67 19.23
C TYR A 236 -13.11 -0.87 20.39
N ASP A 237 -11.91 -0.30 20.22
CA ASP A 237 -11.28 0.57 21.22
C ASP A 237 -11.98 1.94 21.23
N HIS A 238 -12.95 2.08 22.14
CA HIS A 238 -13.65 3.34 22.37
C HIS A 238 -12.70 4.49 22.74
N SER A 239 -11.62 4.20 23.47
CA SER A 239 -10.67 5.22 23.90
C SER A 239 -9.86 5.77 22.72
N PHE A 240 -9.47 4.91 21.79
CA PHE A 240 -8.83 5.30 20.54
C PHE A 240 -9.80 6.08 19.66
N TYR A 241 -11.04 5.61 19.52
CA TYR A 241 -12.07 6.33 18.77
C TYR A 241 -12.35 7.74 19.32
N ASP A 242 -12.46 7.90 20.64
CA ASP A 242 -12.66 9.19 21.29
C ASP A 242 -11.47 10.14 21.08
N ALA A 243 -10.24 9.59 21.05
CA ALA A 243 -9.05 10.36 20.70
C ALA A 243 -9.10 10.85 19.24
N LEU A 244 -9.54 10.00 18.30
CA LEU A 244 -9.75 10.37 16.89
C LEU A 244 -10.79 11.49 16.75
N LEU A 245 -11.93 11.38 17.45
CA LEU A 245 -12.98 12.40 17.43
C LEU A 245 -12.54 13.72 18.10
N SER A 246 -11.76 13.64 19.17
CA SER A 246 -11.21 14.82 19.84
C SER A 246 -10.25 15.57 18.91
N ARG A 247 -9.42 14.85 18.16
CA ARG A 247 -8.54 15.43 17.14
C ARG A 247 -9.32 16.09 16.02
N LYS A 248 -10.39 15.46 15.53
CA LYS A 248 -11.31 16.06 14.54
C LYS A 248 -11.79 17.44 15.00
N LYS A 249 -12.27 17.55 16.25
CA LYS A 249 -12.74 18.82 16.84
C LYS A 249 -11.62 19.86 16.89
N ALA A 250 -10.41 19.47 17.30
CA ALA A 250 -9.26 20.37 17.35
C ALA A 250 -8.91 20.95 15.96
N LEU A 251 -8.89 20.11 14.92
CA LEU A 251 -8.62 20.55 13.54
C LEU A 251 -9.71 21.53 13.02
N GLN A 252 -10.98 21.28 13.36
CA GLN A 252 -12.09 22.18 13.02
C GLN A 252 -12.00 23.54 13.74
N GLN A 253 -11.51 23.55 14.98
CA GLN A 253 -11.30 24.80 15.72
C GLN A 253 -10.12 25.62 15.16
N MET A 254 -9.07 24.97 14.67
CA MET A 254 -7.93 25.67 14.05
C MET A 254 -8.30 26.30 12.71
N SER A 255 -9.10 25.62 11.88
CA SER A 255 -9.52 26.15 10.57
C SER A 255 -10.52 27.31 10.68
N SER A 256 -11.32 27.37 11.74
CA SER A 256 -12.28 28.46 11.96
C SER A 256 -11.63 29.76 12.49
N LYS A 257 -10.49 29.67 13.19
CA LYS A 257 -9.78 30.84 13.72
C LYS A 257 -9.08 31.67 12.64
N SER A 258 -8.55 31.07 11.57
CA SER A 258 -7.81 31.83 10.53
C SER A 258 -8.71 32.82 9.77
N LYS A 259 -10.01 32.53 9.64
CA LYS A 259 -10.95 33.41 8.94
C LYS A 259 -11.28 34.71 9.68
N LYS A 260 -11.07 34.79 11.01
CA LYS A 260 -11.32 36.01 11.78
C LYS A 260 -10.14 36.99 11.78
N ALA A 261 -8.90 36.50 11.62
CA ALA A 261 -7.72 37.37 11.59
C ALA A 261 -7.57 38.16 10.27
N SER A 262 -8.13 37.67 9.16
CA SER A 262 -8.03 38.35 7.86
C SER A 262 -9.03 39.50 7.65
N LYS A 263 -9.88 39.82 8.63
CA LYS A 263 -10.90 40.89 8.53
C LYS A 263 -10.58 42.17 9.31
N GLN A 264 -9.40 42.25 9.92
CA GLN A 264 -8.87 43.50 10.49
C GLN A 264 -7.68 43.97 9.67
N ILE A 265 -7.93 44.35 8.42
CA ILE A 265 -7.10 45.39 7.79
C ILE A 265 -7.69 46.70 8.29
N PRO A 266 -6.98 47.48 9.12
CA PRO A 266 -7.40 48.83 9.47
C PRO A 266 -7.53 49.61 8.16
N SER A 267 -8.73 50.10 7.88
CA SER A 267 -8.97 51.03 6.79
C SER A 267 -8.07 52.24 7.01
N GLU A 268 -7.05 52.40 6.17
CA GLU A 268 -6.24 53.62 6.11
C GLU A 268 -7.16 54.84 5.92
N PRO A 269 -6.86 55.96 6.60
CA PRO A 269 -7.62 57.18 6.48
C PRO A 269 -7.48 57.76 5.06
N LYS A 270 -8.64 58.08 4.47
CA LYS A 270 -8.83 58.75 3.18
C LYS A 270 -7.84 59.92 2.99
N LYS A 271 -6.95 59.83 1.99
CA LYS A 271 -6.30 61.00 1.38
C LYS A 271 -7.25 61.69 0.39
N PRO A 272 -7.19 63.03 0.26
CA PRO A 272 -8.15 63.83 -0.50
C PRO A 272 -7.94 63.71 -2.02
N PRO A 273 -8.95 64.12 -2.82
CA PRO A 273 -8.93 63.94 -4.26
C PRO A 273 -8.01 64.97 -4.89
N ASN A 274 -7.05 64.54 -5.72
CA ASN A 274 -6.39 65.47 -6.63
C ASN A 274 -6.60 65.04 -8.07
N ARG A 275 -7.38 65.89 -8.75
CA ARG A 275 -7.59 65.92 -10.19
C ARG A 275 -6.26 66.21 -10.89
N SER A 276 -5.98 65.51 -11.98
CA SER A 276 -5.87 66.08 -13.33
C SER A 276 -4.93 65.28 -14.25
N SER A 277 -5.54 64.74 -15.31
CA SER A 277 -5.09 64.70 -16.71
C SER A 277 -3.62 64.49 -17.07
N ALA A 278 -3.36 63.42 -17.84
CA ALA A 278 -2.68 63.44 -19.16
C ALA A 278 -2.45 61.98 -19.64
N LYS A 279 -3.19 61.51 -20.66
CA LYS A 279 -2.78 61.43 -22.08
C LYS A 279 -1.83 60.26 -22.44
N ARG A 280 -2.32 59.42 -23.37
CA ARG A 280 -1.60 58.64 -24.42
C ARG A 280 -0.69 57.50 -23.90
N SER A 281 -0.56 56.34 -24.55
CA SER A 281 -0.90 55.89 -25.90
C SER A 281 -0.93 54.36 -25.99
N LYS A 282 -1.71 53.84 -26.95
CA LYS A 282 -1.33 52.81 -27.95
C LYS A 282 -0.84 51.44 -27.43
N GLU A 283 -1.62 50.38 -27.68
CA GLU A 283 -1.56 49.58 -28.93
C GLU A 283 -0.56 48.42 -28.79
N GLN A 284 -1.06 47.21 -28.54
CA GLN A 284 -0.59 46.05 -29.30
C GLN A 284 -1.58 44.88 -29.22
N LYS A 285 -2.29 44.79 -30.34
CA LYS A 285 -3.16 43.72 -30.81
C LYS A 285 -2.25 42.60 -31.33
N LYS A 286 -2.22 41.42 -30.68
CA LYS A 286 -1.62 40.22 -31.30
C LYS A 286 -2.65 39.10 -31.43
N LYS A 287 -3.24 39.13 -32.61
CA LYS A 287 -4.06 38.13 -33.31
C LYS A 287 -3.20 36.87 -33.52
N ARG A 288 -3.64 35.70 -33.04
CA ARG A 288 -3.27 34.41 -33.62
C ARG A 288 -4.53 33.57 -33.79
N LEU A 289 -5.03 33.59 -35.02
CA LEU A 289 -5.77 32.50 -35.62
C LEU A 289 -4.89 31.25 -35.59
N ARG A 290 -5.47 30.10 -35.24
CA ARG A 290 -5.25 28.91 -36.07
C ARG A 290 -6.46 28.01 -36.01
N ASP A 291 -7.09 27.93 -37.17
CA ASP A 291 -8.14 26.99 -37.54
C ASP A 291 -7.63 25.55 -37.45
N GLY A 292 -8.53 24.65 -37.06
CA GLY A 292 -8.31 23.22 -37.00
C GLY A 292 -9.65 22.49 -36.96
N GLN A 293 -10.45 22.68 -38.00
CA GLN A 293 -11.54 21.78 -38.35
C GLN A 293 -10.97 20.41 -38.70
N GLY A 294 -11.41 19.38 -37.97
CA GLY A 294 -11.19 17.97 -38.28
C GLY A 294 -12.48 17.21 -37.95
N SER A 295 -13.24 16.95 -39.00
CA SER A 295 -14.55 16.32 -39.04
C SER A 295 -14.54 14.81 -38.75
N ASN A 296 -15.67 14.33 -38.24
CA ASN A 296 -16.35 13.06 -38.59
C ASN A 296 -15.62 11.73 -38.39
N GLU A 297 -16.15 10.85 -37.54
CA GLU A 297 -17.16 9.83 -37.91
C GLU A 297 -17.42 8.88 -36.71
N GLY A 298 -18.69 8.69 -36.36
CA GLY A 298 -19.12 7.71 -35.36
C GLY A 298 -19.60 6.40 -36.01
N PRO A 299 -19.55 5.25 -35.31
CA PRO A 299 -20.29 4.05 -35.71
C PRO A 299 -21.65 3.92 -34.99
N PRO A 300 -22.63 3.24 -35.61
CA PRO A 300 -24.02 3.23 -35.18
C PRO A 300 -24.32 2.21 -34.05
N LYS A 301 -25.25 2.58 -33.16
CA LYS A 301 -25.86 1.67 -32.17
C LYS A 301 -26.84 0.71 -32.86
N LYS A 302 -26.52 -0.58 -32.89
CA LYS A 302 -27.49 -1.65 -33.20
C LYS A 302 -28.44 -1.86 -32.01
N LYS A 303 -29.74 -1.70 -32.25
CA LYS A 303 -30.83 -2.20 -31.40
C LYS A 303 -30.93 -3.71 -31.59
N GLN A 304 -30.78 -4.49 -30.53
CA GLN A 304 -31.23 -5.88 -30.51
C GLN A 304 -32.70 -5.92 -30.09
N LYS A 305 -33.47 -6.64 -30.91
CA LYS A 305 -34.90 -6.92 -30.75
C LYS A 305 -35.02 -8.19 -29.91
N LYS A 306 -35.87 -8.16 -28.88
CA LYS A 306 -36.28 -9.34 -28.12
C LYS A 306 -36.97 -10.34 -29.05
N SER A 307 -36.67 -11.62 -28.86
CA SER A 307 -37.58 -12.73 -29.12
C SER A 307 -37.72 -13.53 -27.83
#